data_AF-A0A6C0DWF6-F1
#
_entry.id   AF-A0A6C0DWF6-F1
#
_cell.length_a   1.000
_cell.length_b   1.000
_cell.length_c   1.000
_cell.angle_alpha   90.00
_cell.angle_beta   90.00
_cell.angle_gamma   90.00
#
_symmetry.space_group_name_H-M   'P 1'
#
loop_
_entity.id
_entity.type
_entity.pdbx_description
1 polymer ?
#
loop_
_entity_poly.entity_id
_entity_poly.type
_entity_poly.pdbx_seq_one_letter_code
_entity_poly.pdbx_strand_id
1 'polypeptide(L)'
;MDTSTATSNITDNERQHYITFKHKAKFSSPEEEFIYASSNEKQCTKCKIMKKLTEYKGNTSGSDPFNRDGYRLLRPECKDCGSKVSSGKSSAIKLAKQLGIPHKAPQGTTCEVCGKLAKNGDELVFDHCHKTNKFRGYLHNSCNRSIGVLGDDVERTLKVLNYLNITEKKNFIVDPISGKLTIQ
;
A
#
# COMPACT_ATOMS: atom_id res chain seq x y z
N MET A 1 -27.35 -14.26 8.93
CA MET A 1 -26.43 -13.85 10.02
C MET A 1 -27.05 -12.65 10.68
N ASP A 2 -27.33 -12.75 11.97
CA ASP A 2 -28.12 -11.79 12.74
C ASP A 2 -27.36 -10.45 12.84
N THR A 3 -27.96 -9.37 12.33
CA THR A 3 -27.32 -8.04 12.21
C THR A 3 -26.87 -7.46 13.55
N SER A 4 -27.44 -7.93 14.67
CA SER A 4 -27.07 -7.52 16.03
C SER A 4 -25.69 -8.00 16.48
N THR A 5 -25.17 -9.09 15.90
CA THR A 5 -23.86 -9.66 16.28
C THR A 5 -22.70 -9.07 15.47
N ALA A 6 -22.96 -8.35 14.38
CA ALA A 6 -21.93 -7.80 13.51
C ALA A 6 -21.54 -6.35 13.88
N THR A 7 -22.46 -5.59 14.48
CA THR A 7 -22.21 -4.23 15.02
C THR A 7 -21.32 -4.23 16.26
N SER A 8 -21.19 -5.36 16.97
CA SER A 8 -20.34 -5.52 18.16
C SER A 8 -18.84 -5.40 17.88
N ASN A 9 -18.41 -5.45 16.62
CA ASN A 9 -17.01 -5.36 16.21
C ASN A 9 -16.56 -3.95 15.80
N ILE A 10 -17.41 -2.93 15.99
CA ILE A 10 -17.07 -1.54 15.71
C ILE A 10 -16.25 -0.98 16.88
N THR A 11 -15.05 -0.48 16.58
CA THR A 11 -14.11 0.03 17.59
C THR A 11 -14.48 1.43 18.07
N ASP A 12 -14.04 1.78 19.28
CA ASP A 12 -14.25 3.13 19.84
C ASP A 12 -13.62 4.23 18.97
N ASN A 13 -12.46 3.95 18.39
CA ASN A 13 -11.82 4.87 17.43
C ASN A 13 -12.71 5.12 16.21
N GLU A 14 -13.42 4.10 15.71
CA GLU A 14 -14.34 4.27 14.60
C GLU A 14 -15.58 5.06 15.03
N ARG A 15 -16.14 4.81 16.23
CA ARG A 15 -17.22 5.62 16.81
C ARG A 15 -16.84 7.09 16.93
N GLN A 16 -15.61 7.37 17.36
CA GLN A 16 -15.10 8.72 17.53
C GLN A 16 -15.12 9.52 16.22
N HIS A 17 -14.96 8.89 15.05
CA HIS A 17 -15.06 9.59 13.78
C HIS A 17 -16.45 10.21 13.56
N TYR A 18 -17.53 9.54 13.95
CA TYR A 18 -18.91 10.03 13.76
C TYR A 18 -19.28 11.13 14.76
N ILE A 19 -18.56 11.21 15.88
CA ILE A 19 -18.65 12.32 16.82
C ILE A 19 -17.86 13.52 16.29
N THR A 20 -16.58 13.32 15.98
CA THR A 20 -15.67 14.40 15.56
C THR A 20 -16.07 15.01 14.22
N PHE A 21 -16.54 14.20 13.27
CA PHE A 21 -16.90 14.62 11.92
C PHE A 21 -18.42 14.57 11.68
N LYS A 22 -19.23 14.77 12.73
CA LYS A 22 -20.71 14.74 12.66
C LYS A 22 -21.30 15.64 11.57
N HIS A 23 -20.65 16.78 11.29
CA HIS A 23 -21.08 17.74 10.27
C HIS A 23 -20.89 17.24 8.82
N LYS A 24 -20.10 16.17 8.62
CA LYS A 24 -19.83 15.54 7.33
C LYS A 24 -20.47 14.17 7.21
N ALA A 25 -20.48 13.39 8.30
CA ALA A 25 -20.97 12.03 8.29
C ALA A 25 -22.45 12.00 7.84
N LYS A 26 -22.74 11.15 6.85
CA LYS A 26 -24.11 10.98 6.33
C LYS A 26 -25.01 10.24 7.32
N PHE A 27 -24.41 9.35 8.12
CA PHE A 27 -25.10 8.56 9.13
C PHE A 27 -24.79 9.09 10.53
N SER A 28 -25.71 8.87 11.48
CA SER A 28 -25.54 9.37 12.85
C SER A 28 -24.51 8.56 13.65
N SER A 29 -24.26 7.31 13.23
CA SER A 29 -23.40 6.35 13.91
C SER A 29 -22.77 5.36 12.92
N PRO A 30 -21.65 4.72 13.29
CA PRO A 30 -21.09 3.63 12.49
C PRO A 30 -22.01 2.41 12.41
N GLU A 31 -22.91 2.20 13.38
CA GLU A 31 -23.93 1.14 13.32
C GLU A 31 -24.92 1.33 12.17
N GLU A 32 -25.43 2.55 12.03
CA GLU A 32 -26.33 2.91 10.93
C GLU A 32 -25.63 2.75 9.58
N GLU A 33 -24.38 3.24 9.48
CA GLU A 33 -23.61 3.07 8.25
C GLU A 33 -23.28 1.59 7.98
N PHE A 34 -23.11 0.75 9.02
CA PHE A 34 -22.91 -0.69 8.86
C PHE A 34 -24.13 -1.39 8.25
N ILE A 35 -25.35 -1.00 8.61
CA ILE A 35 -26.59 -1.53 8.02
C ILE A 35 -26.65 -1.18 6.53
N TYR A 36 -26.36 0.08 6.19
CA TYR A 36 -26.22 0.50 4.79
C TYR A 36 -25.13 -0.30 4.07
N ALA A 37 -23.96 -0.43 4.67
CA ALA A 37 -22.82 -1.16 4.10
C ALA A 37 -23.09 -2.65 3.89
N SER A 38 -23.95 -3.25 4.71
CA SER A 38 -24.35 -4.66 4.61
C SER A 38 -25.30 -4.91 3.44
N SER A 39 -26.02 -3.87 3.00
CA SER A 39 -26.96 -3.95 1.88
C SER A 39 -26.34 -3.56 0.54
N ASN A 40 -25.20 -2.86 0.56
CA ASN A 40 -24.54 -2.32 -0.63
C ASN A 40 -23.24 -3.06 -0.96
N GLU A 41 -22.84 -3.00 -2.23
CA GLU A 41 -21.68 -3.69 -2.76
C GLU A 41 -20.79 -2.77 -3.59
N LYS A 42 -19.51 -3.14 -3.68
CA LYS A 42 -18.61 -2.58 -4.67
C LYS A 42 -17.64 -3.64 -5.19
N GLN A 43 -17.05 -3.36 -6.35
CA GLN A 43 -16.03 -4.22 -6.95
C GLN A 43 -14.67 -4.00 -6.27
N CYS A 44 -14.03 -5.09 -5.86
CA CYS A 44 -12.66 -5.04 -5.34
C CYS A 44 -11.67 -4.73 -6.47
N THR A 45 -10.80 -3.74 -6.31
CA THR A 45 -9.84 -3.36 -7.35
C THR A 45 -8.78 -4.43 -7.66
N LYS A 46 -8.55 -5.38 -6.74
CA LYS A 46 -7.57 -6.46 -6.88
C LYS A 46 -8.16 -7.75 -7.46
N CYS A 47 -9.16 -8.36 -6.80
CA CYS A 47 -9.76 -9.61 -7.26
C CYS A 47 -10.92 -9.43 -8.24
N LYS A 48 -11.40 -8.20 -8.44
CA LYS A 48 -12.50 -7.84 -9.37
C LYS A 48 -13.88 -8.46 -9.04
N ILE A 49 -14.03 -9.03 -7.84
CA ILE A 49 -15.29 -9.60 -7.35
C ILE A 49 -16.13 -8.51 -6.67
N MET A 50 -17.46 -8.55 -6.88
CA MET A 50 -18.44 -7.73 -6.16
C MET A 50 -18.60 -8.27 -4.73
N LYS A 51 -18.39 -7.40 -3.74
CA LYS A 51 -18.41 -7.76 -2.31
C LYS A 51 -19.15 -6.70 -1.52
N LYS A 52 -19.75 -7.10 -0.39
CA LYS A 52 -20.44 -6.17 0.52
C LYS A 52 -19.47 -5.09 1.00
N LEU A 53 -19.95 -3.87 1.22
CA LEU A 53 -19.08 -2.78 1.71
C LEU A 53 -18.46 -3.12 3.08
N THR A 54 -19.14 -3.94 3.89
CA THR A 54 -18.61 -4.48 5.16
C THR A 54 -17.38 -5.38 4.99
N GLU A 55 -17.10 -5.89 3.80
CA GLU A 55 -15.91 -6.67 3.48
C GLU A 55 -14.68 -5.79 3.16
N TYR A 56 -14.78 -4.48 3.31
CA TYR A 56 -13.68 -3.53 3.09
C TYR A 56 -13.29 -2.87 4.41
N LYS A 57 -12.00 -2.52 4.55
CA LYS A 57 -11.52 -1.74 5.71
C LYS A 57 -11.67 -0.25 5.43
N GLY A 58 -11.82 0.56 6.46
CA GLY A 58 -11.68 2.01 6.36
C GLY A 58 -10.31 2.40 5.76
N ASN A 59 -10.29 3.46 4.97
CA ASN A 59 -9.06 4.05 4.49
C ASN A 59 -8.31 4.71 5.67
N THR A 60 -6.98 4.57 5.65
CA THR A 60 -6.07 5.03 6.72
C THR A 60 -5.07 6.06 6.21
N SER A 61 -5.13 6.42 4.93
CA SER A 61 -4.15 7.28 4.27
C SER A 61 -4.60 8.73 4.11
N GLY A 62 -5.78 9.08 4.60
CA GLY A 62 -6.33 10.44 4.58
C GLY A 62 -6.57 10.98 5.99
N SER A 63 -6.50 12.30 6.14
CA SER A 63 -6.89 13.00 7.38
C SER A 63 -8.41 13.04 7.56
N ASP A 64 -9.17 12.91 6.48
CA ASP A 64 -10.64 12.87 6.49
C ASP A 64 -11.13 11.41 6.42
N PRO A 65 -11.94 10.94 7.38
CA PRO A 65 -12.51 9.61 7.32
C PRO A 65 -13.68 9.49 6.34
N PHE A 66 -14.31 10.58 5.90
CA PHE A 66 -15.50 10.57 5.04
C PHE A 66 -15.22 11.17 3.65
N ASN A 67 -16.01 10.76 2.65
CA ASN A 67 -15.98 11.35 1.32
C ASN A 67 -16.85 12.63 1.27
N ARG A 68 -16.87 13.30 0.10
CA ARG A 68 -17.66 14.51 -0.11
C ARG A 68 -19.16 14.32 0.17
N ASP A 69 -19.67 13.12 -0.07
CA ASP A 69 -21.08 12.76 0.12
C ASP A 69 -21.37 12.24 1.54
N GLY A 70 -20.39 12.26 2.44
CA GLY A 70 -20.50 11.89 3.84
C GLY A 70 -20.41 10.40 4.15
N TYR A 71 -20.05 9.56 3.18
CA TYR A 71 -19.83 8.13 3.40
C TYR A 71 -18.41 7.85 3.90
N ARG A 72 -18.26 6.85 4.76
CA ARG A 72 -16.95 6.40 5.25
C ARG A 72 -16.07 5.98 4.07
N LEU A 73 -14.88 6.56 3.98
CA LEU A 73 -13.89 6.18 2.98
C LEU A 73 -13.41 4.75 3.23
N LEU A 74 -13.68 3.86 2.29
CA LEU A 74 -13.25 2.46 2.32
C LEU A 74 -12.05 2.26 1.40
N ARG A 75 -11.16 1.33 1.77
CA ARG A 75 -10.07 0.88 0.89
C ARG A 75 -10.60 0.36 -0.44
N PRO A 76 -9.86 0.54 -1.55
CA PRO A 76 -10.31 0.07 -2.86
C PRO A 76 -10.29 -1.47 -2.96
N GLU A 77 -9.45 -2.14 -2.18
CA GLU A 77 -9.38 -3.60 -2.07
C GLU A 77 -10.13 -4.17 -0.86
N CYS A 78 -10.69 -5.38 -1.00
CA CYS A 78 -11.36 -6.09 0.09
C CYS A 78 -10.38 -6.56 1.18
N LYS A 79 -10.93 -6.90 2.36
CA LYS A 79 -10.19 -7.41 3.53
C LYS A 79 -9.29 -8.59 3.17
N ASP A 80 -9.77 -9.55 2.40
CA ASP A 80 -9.00 -10.74 2.01
C ASP A 80 -7.77 -10.36 1.16
N CYS A 81 -7.97 -9.51 0.15
CA CYS A 81 -6.89 -9.01 -0.70
C CYS A 81 -5.90 -8.16 0.09
N GLY A 82 -6.37 -7.36 1.06
CA GLY A 82 -5.52 -6.63 1.98
C GLY A 82 -4.68 -7.55 2.86
N SER A 83 -5.29 -8.60 3.43
CA SER A 83 -4.61 -9.60 4.26
C SER A 83 -3.54 -10.36 3.49
N LYS A 84 -3.78 -10.71 2.22
CA LYS A 84 -2.77 -11.33 1.36
C LYS A 84 -1.50 -10.46 1.22
N VAL A 85 -1.64 -9.15 1.06
CA VAL A 85 -0.48 -8.24 1.03
C VAL A 85 0.27 -8.25 2.36
N SER A 86 -0.45 -8.15 3.49
CA SER A 86 0.17 -8.21 4.82
C SER A 86 0.92 -9.52 5.04
N SER A 87 0.36 -10.65 4.56
CA SER A 87 1.01 -11.96 4.65
C SER A 87 2.29 -12.04 3.81
N GLY A 88 2.32 -11.40 2.63
CA GLY A 88 3.51 -11.31 1.79
C GLY A 88 4.67 -10.61 2.50
N LYS A 89 4.39 -9.48 3.16
CA LYS A 89 5.39 -8.78 3.99
C LYS A 89 5.94 -9.68 5.09
N SER A 90 5.08 -10.38 5.83
CA SER A 90 5.51 -11.30 6.90
C SER A 90 6.37 -12.43 6.36
N SER A 91 6.00 -13.02 5.22
CA SER A 91 6.79 -14.05 4.54
C SER A 91 8.15 -13.52 4.08
N ALA A 92 8.20 -12.29 3.55
CA ALA A 92 9.43 -11.67 3.10
C ALA A 92 10.40 -11.42 4.26
N ILE A 93 9.89 -10.91 5.39
CA ILE A 93 10.68 -10.74 6.62
C ILE A 93 11.21 -12.08 7.12
N LYS A 94 10.39 -13.13 7.10
CA LYS A 94 10.80 -14.47 7.51
C LYS A 94 11.91 -15.03 6.62
N LEU A 95 11.76 -14.92 5.30
CA LEU A 95 12.76 -15.36 4.33
C LEU A 95 14.08 -14.58 4.48
N ALA A 96 14.01 -13.25 4.61
CA ALA A 96 15.18 -12.42 4.84
C ALA A 96 15.91 -12.78 6.15
N LYS A 97 15.16 -13.04 7.22
CA LYS A 97 15.75 -13.49 8.50
C LYS A 97 16.51 -14.81 8.36
N GLN A 98 16.02 -15.75 7.55
CA GLN A 98 16.72 -17.01 7.26
C GLN A 98 18.04 -16.80 6.50
N LEU A 99 18.13 -15.72 5.74
CA LEU A 99 19.34 -15.29 5.03
C LEU A 99 20.23 -14.35 5.86
N GLY A 100 19.91 -14.13 7.14
CA GLY A 100 20.66 -13.22 8.01
C GLY A 100 20.42 -11.73 7.74
N ILE A 101 19.42 -11.37 6.94
CA ILE A 101 19.13 -9.99 6.56
C ILE A 101 18.15 -9.38 7.59
N PRO A 102 18.53 -8.28 8.27
CA PRO A 102 17.67 -7.67 9.28
C PRO A 102 16.47 -6.95 8.66
N HIS A 103 15.33 -6.89 9.36
CA HIS A 103 14.17 -6.14 8.85
C HIS A 103 14.41 -4.62 8.87
N LYS A 104 15.15 -4.11 9.85
CA LYS A 104 15.58 -2.71 9.90
C LYS A 104 16.93 -2.57 9.20
N ALA A 105 17.09 -1.51 8.43
CA ALA A 105 18.35 -1.18 7.79
C ALA A 105 19.45 -0.98 8.85
N PRO A 106 20.64 -1.58 8.69
CA PRO A 106 21.80 -1.29 9.53
C PRO A 106 22.18 0.20 9.51
N GLN A 107 22.89 0.67 10.54
CA GLN A 107 23.40 2.04 10.57
C GLN A 107 24.34 2.30 9.38
N GLY A 108 24.20 3.47 8.76
CA GLY A 108 25.01 3.85 7.58
C GLY A 108 24.51 3.27 6.25
N THR A 109 23.44 2.46 6.26
CA THR A 109 22.82 1.96 5.01
C THR A 109 22.30 3.13 4.18
N THR A 110 22.54 3.10 2.88
CA THR A 110 21.99 4.05 1.90
C THR A 110 20.81 3.42 1.16
N CYS A 111 19.94 4.26 0.60
CA CYS A 111 18.86 3.81 -0.26
C CYS A 111 19.43 3.21 -1.56
N GLU A 112 19.05 1.96 -1.88
CA GLU A 112 19.54 1.25 -3.08
C GLU A 112 19.12 1.92 -4.41
N VAL A 113 18.08 2.77 -4.37
CA VAL A 113 17.58 3.48 -5.57
C VAL A 113 18.28 4.83 -5.76
N CYS A 114 18.39 5.65 -4.71
CA CYS A 114 18.88 7.02 -4.84
C CYS A 114 20.31 7.23 -4.28
N GLY A 115 20.87 6.23 -3.61
CA GLY A 115 22.22 6.25 -3.04
C GLY A 115 22.40 7.12 -1.79
N LYS A 116 21.33 7.70 -1.24
CA LYS A 116 21.40 8.64 -0.10
C LYS A 116 21.06 7.96 1.23
N LEU A 117 21.64 8.45 2.32
CA LEU A 117 21.31 8.04 3.70
C LEU A 117 19.85 8.38 4.06
N ALA A 118 19.31 7.73 5.09
CA ALA A 118 18.03 8.10 5.69
C ALA A 118 18.03 9.58 6.13
N LYS A 119 16.88 10.24 6.02
CA LYS A 119 16.69 11.63 6.46
C LYS A 119 15.40 11.77 7.26
N ASN A 120 15.30 12.83 8.05
CA ASN A 120 14.10 13.11 8.83
C ASN A 120 12.86 13.16 7.91
N GLY A 121 11.83 12.37 8.27
CA GLY A 121 10.60 12.23 7.50
C GLY A 121 10.66 11.29 6.29
N ASP A 122 11.81 10.68 6.00
CA ASP A 122 11.98 9.72 4.90
C ASP A 122 13.01 8.66 5.28
N GLU A 123 12.60 7.77 6.18
CA GLU A 123 13.42 6.65 6.66
C GLU A 123 13.54 5.53 5.61
N LEU A 124 14.51 4.64 5.84
CA LEU A 124 14.65 3.43 5.04
C LEU A 124 13.62 2.37 5.45
N VAL A 125 12.96 1.81 4.45
CA VAL A 125 11.99 0.72 4.56
C VAL A 125 12.52 -0.53 3.86
N PHE A 126 12.10 -1.68 4.36
CA PHE A 126 12.41 -2.99 3.79
C PHE A 126 11.57 -3.21 2.53
N ASP A 127 12.21 -3.19 1.36
CA ASP A 127 11.58 -3.49 0.07
C ASP A 127 11.69 -4.97 -0.29
N HIS A 128 10.63 -5.51 -0.89
CA HIS A 128 10.54 -6.90 -1.29
C HIS A 128 9.69 -7.08 -2.54
N CYS A 129 9.99 -8.13 -3.30
CA CYS A 129 9.20 -8.48 -4.46
C CYS A 129 7.85 -9.07 -4.04
N HIS A 130 6.73 -8.44 -4.44
CA HIS A 130 5.39 -8.93 -4.12
C HIS A 130 5.02 -10.29 -4.77
N LYS A 131 5.80 -10.76 -5.76
CA LYS A 131 5.58 -12.07 -6.41
C LYS A 131 6.34 -13.20 -5.71
N THR A 132 7.58 -12.95 -5.28
CA THR A 132 8.48 -13.99 -4.74
C THR A 132 8.76 -13.85 -3.24
N ASN A 133 8.31 -12.76 -2.63
CA ASN A 133 8.64 -12.34 -1.26
C ASN A 133 10.16 -12.19 -0.99
N LYS A 134 11.00 -12.19 -2.04
CA LYS A 134 12.44 -11.99 -1.87
C LYS A 134 12.73 -10.53 -1.54
N PHE A 135 13.59 -10.32 -0.55
CA PHE A 135 14.17 -9.01 -0.24
C PHE A 135 14.87 -8.44 -1.48
N ARG A 136 14.66 -7.15 -1.73
CA ARG A 136 15.35 -6.43 -2.82
C ARG A 136 16.39 -5.46 -2.29
N GLY A 137 16.09 -4.75 -1.20
CA GLY A 137 16.96 -3.72 -0.66
C GLY A 137 16.26 -2.86 0.39
N TYR A 138 17.02 -1.92 0.94
CA TYR A 138 16.48 -0.87 1.79
C TYR A 138 16.30 0.41 0.96
N LEU A 139 15.08 0.95 0.97
CA LEU A 139 14.73 2.10 0.16
C LEU A 139 14.16 3.20 1.04
N HIS A 140 14.33 4.47 0.67
CA HIS A 140 13.52 5.52 1.31
C HIS A 140 12.03 5.23 1.13
N ASN A 141 11.21 5.60 2.11
CA ASN A 141 9.75 5.47 1.99
C ASN A 141 9.21 6.17 0.72
N SER A 142 9.79 7.31 0.35
CA SER A 142 9.50 8.00 -0.92
C SER A 142 9.87 7.18 -2.15
N CYS A 143 11.09 6.63 -2.22
CA CYS A 143 11.57 5.81 -3.33
C CYS A 143 10.74 4.54 -3.49
N ASN A 144 10.49 3.84 -2.38
CA ASN A 144 9.65 2.64 -2.34
C ASN A 144 8.23 2.93 -2.86
N ARG A 145 7.63 4.03 -2.40
CA ARG A 145 6.30 4.44 -2.87
C ARG A 145 6.30 4.77 -4.35
N SER A 146 7.33 5.45 -4.87
CA SER A 146 7.45 5.75 -6.30
C SER A 146 7.46 4.49 -7.15
N ILE A 147 8.20 3.44 -6.74
CA ILE A 147 8.18 2.14 -7.43
C ILE A 147 6.76 1.55 -7.42
N GLY A 148 6.07 1.61 -6.27
CA GLY A 148 4.67 1.17 -6.16
C GLY A 148 3.71 1.94 -7.08
N VAL A 149 3.89 3.24 -7.24
CA VAL A 149 3.09 4.08 -8.17
C VAL A 149 3.32 3.67 -9.62
N LEU A 150 4.56 3.31 -9.98
CA LEU A 150 4.89 2.76 -11.30
C LEU A 150 4.39 1.32 -11.50
N GLY A 151 3.79 0.73 -10.46
CA GLY A 151 3.16 -0.59 -10.52
C GLY A 151 4.05 -1.74 -10.05
N ASP A 152 5.22 -1.44 -9.47
CA ASP A 152 6.17 -2.44 -8.97
C ASP A 152 6.51 -3.54 -10.00
N ASP A 153 6.74 -3.10 -11.24
CA ASP A 153 6.90 -3.95 -12.41
C ASP A 153 7.95 -3.38 -13.36
N VAL A 154 8.86 -4.24 -13.81
CA VAL A 154 10.00 -3.85 -14.66
C VAL A 154 9.52 -3.37 -16.03
N GLU A 155 8.51 -4.02 -16.63
CA GLU A 155 8.01 -3.67 -17.95
C GLU A 155 7.35 -2.28 -17.94
N ARG A 156 6.57 -1.97 -16.90
CA ARG A 156 5.99 -0.63 -16.73
C ARG A 156 7.05 0.43 -16.49
N THR A 157 8.07 0.11 -15.68
CA THR A 157 9.18 1.03 -15.41
C THR A 157 9.98 1.32 -16.69
N LEU A 158 10.20 0.31 -17.53
CA LEU A 158 10.84 0.47 -18.83
C LEU A 158 10.07 1.43 -19.75
N LYS A 159 8.73 1.39 -19.74
CA LYS A 159 7.91 2.33 -20.52
C LYS A 159 8.13 3.78 -20.07
N VAL A 160 8.28 4.03 -18.77
CA VAL A 160 8.59 5.37 -18.24
C VAL A 160 10.00 5.80 -18.66
N LEU A 161 10.99 4.92 -18.52
CA LEU A 161 12.36 5.20 -18.96
C LEU A 161 12.42 5.55 -20.46
N ASN A 162 11.75 4.76 -21.30
CA ASN A 162 11.67 5.00 -22.73
C ASN A 162 11.01 6.35 -23.04
N TYR A 163 9.91 6.69 -22.34
CA TYR A 163 9.24 7.97 -22.50
C TYR A 163 10.16 9.16 -22.21
N LEU A 164 10.90 9.13 -21.10
CA LEU A 164 11.88 10.17 -20.76
C LEU A 164 13.01 10.23 -21.79
N ASN A 165 13.48 9.07 -22.27
CA ASN A 165 14.58 9.02 -23.21
C ASN A 165 14.24 9.52 -24.61
N ILE A 166 12.95 9.72 -24.95
CA ILE A 166 12.53 10.36 -26.21
C ILE A 166 13.20 11.73 -26.34
N THR A 167 13.34 12.50 -25.27
CA THR A 167 13.97 13.82 -25.27
C THR A 167 15.42 13.78 -24.78
N GLU A 168 15.73 12.96 -23.78
CA GLU A 168 17.07 12.95 -23.17
C GLU A 168 18.15 12.27 -24.02
N LYS A 169 17.75 11.40 -24.97
CA LYS A 169 18.63 10.70 -25.92
C LYS A 169 19.87 10.06 -25.29
N LYS A 170 19.71 9.51 -24.09
CA LYS A 170 20.74 8.74 -23.38
C LYS A 170 20.97 7.39 -24.04
N ASN A 171 22.23 6.98 -24.07
CA ASN A 171 22.63 5.63 -24.43
C ASN A 171 22.71 4.80 -23.15
N PHE A 172 22.01 3.67 -23.14
CA PHE A 172 22.03 2.76 -22.01
C PHE A 172 22.90 1.54 -22.30
N ILE A 173 23.70 1.15 -21.32
CA ILE A 173 24.54 -0.04 -21.37
C ILE A 173 24.07 -1.00 -20.27
N VAL A 174 23.94 -2.27 -20.61
CA VAL A 174 23.71 -3.34 -19.63
C VAL A 174 25.05 -3.97 -19.30
N ASP A 175 25.43 -3.92 -18.04
CA ASP A 175 26.59 -4.67 -17.54
C ASP A 175 26.29 -6.19 -17.68
N PRO A 176 27.12 -6.95 -18.42
CA PRO A 176 26.80 -8.33 -18.78
C PRO A 176 26.87 -9.32 -17.61
N ILE A 177 27.52 -8.93 -16.50
CA ILE A 177 27.71 -9.81 -15.34
C ILE A 177 26.61 -9.57 -14.30
N SER A 178 26.39 -8.31 -13.95
CA SER A 178 25.44 -7.88 -12.93
C SER A 178 24.03 -7.62 -13.48
N GLY A 179 23.90 -7.44 -14.80
CA GLY A 179 22.65 -7.04 -15.44
C GLY A 179 22.24 -5.59 -15.15
N LYS A 180 23.13 -4.78 -14.53
CA LYS A 180 22.83 -3.40 -14.17
C LYS A 180 22.79 -2.51 -15.41
N LEU A 181 21.71 -1.73 -15.54
CA LEU A 181 21.58 -0.72 -16.58
C LEU A 181 22.26 0.58 -16.13
N THR A 182 23.19 1.10 -16.93
CA THR A 182 23.88 2.38 -16.72
C THR A 182 23.72 3.29 -17.93
N ILE A 183 23.91 4.60 -17.72
CA ILE A 183 23.94 5.60 -18.80
C ILE A 183 25.41 5.81 -19.20
N GLN A 184 25.67 5.83 -20.50
CA GLN A 184 26.96 6.20 -21.09
C GLN A 184 27.10 7.71 -21.24
#